data_AF-A0A8F2Z1N4-F1
#
_entry.id   AF-A0A8F2Z1N4-F1
#
_cell.length_a   1.000
_cell.length_b   1.000
_cell.length_c   1.000
_cell.angle_alpha   90.00
_cell.angle_beta   90.00
_cell.angle_gamma   90.00
#
_symmetry.space_group_name_H-M   'P 1'
#
loop_
_entity.id
_entity.type
_entity.pdbx_description
1 polymer ?
#
loop_
_entity_poly.entity_id
_entity_poly.type
_entity_poly.pdbx_seq_one_letter_code
_entity_poly.pdbx_strand_id
1 'polypeptide(L)'
;IVLSHFNVNRLEDLNSRQKSLQASCEERLRQLQDALRDFGPNSQHLLAEINLVIAASVDHPWERAVAGNKVPYYINHNTETTHWDHPHMAQMLHSIADPNEVRFSAYRTALKLRTVQKKLCLDLLNMNNAIDALDQHQLRGENDRVIDVSDVLNCLMTMFEGIAEDHHDLVNVPLCVDLVLNWILNVYDSARSGRIRVLSFKVGLIVMCKAHLEDKYRYLFRLIADTNGFADQRKLGLLLHDALLIPKQLGEIASFGGSNIEPSVRSCFEKAGKNRSEIEAAHFLDWMKMEPQSMVWMPVMHRLAAAETAKHQAKCNICKEYPIVGFRYRCLRCFNFDMCQNCFFSGRKAKSHKLTHPMQEYCTATTSGEDVRDFTKMFKNKFRSKRYFKKHPRLGYLPVQTVLEGDPLESPTPSTQHIASQEMHSRLELYANRLAEVEQRQNTSTPDSEDEHHLIAH
;
A
#
# COMPACT_ATOMS: atom_id res chain seq x y z
N ILE A 1 17.05 -32.64 -64.34
CA ILE A 1 16.56 -33.99 -64.00
C ILE A 1 15.03 -33.92 -64.07
N VAL A 2 14.43 -34.50 -65.12
CA VAL A 2 12.96 -34.57 -65.23
C VAL A 2 12.53 -35.75 -64.35
N LEU A 3 11.79 -35.47 -63.27
CA LEU A 3 11.26 -36.51 -62.39
C LEU A 3 10.22 -37.32 -63.18
N SER A 4 10.27 -38.65 -63.08
CA SER A 4 9.25 -39.51 -63.70
C SER A 4 7.88 -39.21 -63.11
N HIS A 5 6.82 -39.36 -63.92
CA HIS A 5 5.44 -39.09 -63.51
C HIS A 5 5.03 -39.85 -62.24
N PHE A 6 5.61 -41.03 -62.01
CA PHE A 6 5.43 -41.81 -60.78
C PHE A 6 6.02 -41.10 -59.55
N ASN A 7 7.23 -40.52 -59.67
CA ASN A 7 7.89 -39.82 -58.58
C ASN A 7 7.20 -38.49 -58.25
N VAL A 8 6.65 -37.80 -59.26
CA VAL A 8 5.85 -36.58 -59.07
C VAL A 8 4.57 -36.89 -58.29
N ASN A 9 3.80 -37.89 -58.71
CA ASN A 9 2.58 -38.31 -58.00
C ASN A 9 2.87 -38.74 -56.55
N ARG A 10 4.00 -39.43 -56.32
CA ARG A 10 4.40 -39.85 -54.97
C ARG A 10 4.82 -38.66 -54.09
N LEU A 11 5.45 -37.65 -54.67
CA LEU A 11 5.77 -36.39 -53.97
C LEU A 11 4.51 -35.59 -53.64
N GLU A 12 3.53 -35.55 -54.54
CA GLU A 12 2.24 -34.90 -54.29
C GLU A 12 1.45 -35.59 -53.17
N ASP A 13 1.41 -36.93 -53.15
CA ASP A 13 0.79 -37.71 -52.06
C ASP A 13 1.48 -37.43 -50.72
N LEU A 14 2.81 -37.45 -50.69
CA LEU A 14 3.58 -37.15 -49.47
C LEU A 14 3.35 -35.71 -48.99
N ASN A 15 3.31 -34.73 -49.90
CA ASN A 15 2.99 -33.34 -49.56
C ASN A 15 1.57 -33.17 -49.03
N SER A 16 0.59 -33.87 -49.61
CA SER A 16 -0.79 -33.87 -49.14
C SER A 16 -0.90 -34.43 -47.73
N ARG A 17 -0.23 -35.57 -47.48
CA ARG A 17 -0.18 -36.19 -46.14
C ARG A 17 0.53 -35.31 -45.12
N GLN A 18 1.64 -34.66 -45.51
CA GLN A 18 2.33 -33.70 -44.64
C GLN A 18 1.42 -32.54 -44.25
N LYS A 19 0.69 -31.94 -45.21
CA LYS A 19 -0.25 -30.84 -44.92
C LYS A 19 -1.38 -31.27 -43.99
N SER A 20 -1.92 -32.48 -44.19
CA SER A 20 -2.96 -33.04 -43.32
C SER A 20 -2.45 -33.30 -41.89
N LEU A 21 -1.24 -33.84 -41.77
CA LEU A 21 -0.56 -34.03 -40.47
C LEU A 21 -0.30 -32.68 -39.78
N GLN A 22 0.17 -31.68 -40.52
CA GLN A 22 0.41 -30.35 -39.98
C GLN A 22 -0.89 -29.71 -39.45
N ALA A 23 -1.97 -29.76 -40.23
CA ALA A 23 -3.28 -29.26 -39.79
C ALA A 23 -3.80 -30.01 -38.56
N SER A 24 -3.60 -31.33 -38.49
CA SER A 24 -3.98 -32.13 -37.32
C SER A 24 -3.15 -31.80 -36.07
N CYS A 25 -1.86 -31.51 -36.22
CA CYS A 25 -1.01 -31.06 -35.12
C CYS A 25 -1.40 -29.66 -34.63
N GLU A 26 -1.70 -28.74 -35.53
CA GLU A 26 -2.18 -27.38 -35.20
C GLU A 26 -3.53 -27.43 -34.46
N GLU A 27 -4.47 -28.26 -34.94
CA GLU A 27 -5.75 -28.47 -34.27
C GLU A 27 -5.58 -29.08 -32.87
N ARG A 28 -4.71 -30.08 -32.74
CA ARG A 28 -4.43 -30.72 -31.44
C ARG A 28 -3.72 -29.76 -30.47
N LEU A 29 -2.83 -28.91 -30.97
CA LEU A 29 -2.21 -27.85 -30.18
C LEU A 29 -3.25 -26.86 -29.68
N ARG A 30 -4.20 -26.47 -30.54
CA ARG A 30 -5.30 -25.57 -30.18
C ARG A 30 -6.19 -26.17 -29.09
N GLN A 31 -6.58 -27.44 -29.24
CA GLN A 31 -7.35 -28.17 -28.24
C GLN A 31 -6.62 -28.29 -26.89
N LEU A 32 -5.30 -28.51 -26.92
CA LEU A 32 -4.49 -28.53 -25.69
C LEU A 32 -4.37 -27.15 -25.05
N GLN A 33 -4.28 -26.08 -25.84
CA GLN A 33 -4.29 -24.70 -25.33
C GLN A 33 -5.65 -24.34 -24.71
N ASP A 34 -6.76 -24.76 -25.33
CA ASP A 34 -8.10 -24.57 -24.79
C ASP A 34 -8.29 -25.37 -23.50
N ALA A 35 -7.88 -26.64 -23.46
CA ALA A 35 -7.92 -27.45 -22.24
C ALA A 35 -7.03 -26.89 -21.12
N LEU A 36 -5.85 -26.34 -21.44
CA LEU A 36 -4.98 -25.69 -20.46
C LEU A 36 -5.58 -24.39 -19.92
N ARG A 37 -6.32 -23.63 -20.74
CA ARG A 37 -7.06 -22.44 -20.29
C ARG A 37 -8.23 -22.81 -19.39
N ASP A 38 -8.92 -23.91 -19.69
CA ASP A 38 -10.17 -24.27 -19.01
C ASP A 38 -9.92 -25.12 -17.75
N PHE A 39 -8.81 -25.88 -17.69
CA PHE A 39 -8.50 -26.81 -16.59
C PHE A 39 -7.07 -26.67 -16.01
N GLY A 40 -6.30 -25.68 -16.46
CA GLY A 40 -4.99 -25.39 -15.88
C GLY A 40 -5.09 -24.78 -14.47
N PRO A 41 -3.96 -24.67 -13.76
CA PRO A 41 -3.88 -24.01 -12.45
C PRO A 41 -4.29 -22.53 -12.47
N ASN A 42 -4.36 -21.91 -13.66
CA ASN A 42 -4.84 -20.54 -13.90
C ASN A 42 -6.23 -20.50 -14.56
N SER A 43 -7.02 -21.58 -14.45
CA SER A 43 -8.30 -21.71 -15.16
C SER A 43 -9.33 -20.66 -14.74
N GLN A 44 -10.19 -20.26 -15.68
CA GLN A 44 -11.31 -19.35 -15.42
C GLN A 44 -12.26 -19.89 -14.34
N HIS A 45 -12.32 -21.22 -14.15
CA HIS A 45 -13.09 -21.87 -13.09
C HIS A 45 -12.56 -21.56 -11.69
N LEU A 46 -11.25 -21.68 -11.46
CA LEU A 46 -10.65 -21.33 -10.16
C LEU A 46 -10.82 -19.82 -9.85
N LEU A 47 -10.69 -18.98 -10.88
CA LEU A 47 -10.93 -17.54 -10.74
C LEU A 47 -12.41 -17.20 -10.49
N ALA A 48 -13.34 -17.94 -11.09
CA ALA A 48 -14.77 -17.81 -10.80
C ALA A 48 -15.08 -18.28 -9.38
N GLU A 49 -14.45 -19.36 -8.91
CA GLU A 49 -14.60 -19.88 -7.56
C GLU A 49 -14.04 -18.91 -6.50
N ILE A 50 -12.83 -18.36 -6.70
CA ILE A 50 -12.27 -17.35 -5.81
C ILE A 50 -13.12 -16.08 -5.80
N ASN A 51 -13.60 -15.61 -6.96
CA ASN A 51 -14.50 -14.46 -6.98
C ASN A 51 -15.85 -14.75 -6.30
N LEU A 52 -16.36 -15.97 -6.38
CA LEU A 52 -17.56 -16.39 -5.67
C LEU A 52 -17.33 -16.39 -4.15
N VAL A 53 -16.19 -16.92 -3.69
CA VAL A 53 -15.80 -16.92 -2.28
C VAL A 53 -15.65 -15.49 -1.76
N ILE A 54 -14.99 -14.62 -2.54
CA ILE A 54 -14.75 -13.22 -2.16
C ILE A 54 -16.03 -12.38 -2.28
N ALA A 55 -17.04 -12.79 -3.05
CA ALA A 55 -18.33 -12.10 -3.08
C ALA A 55 -18.99 -12.05 -1.69
N ALA A 56 -18.68 -13.00 -0.80
CA ALA A 56 -19.12 -13.01 0.60
C ALA A 56 -18.35 -12.01 1.51
N SER A 57 -17.44 -11.21 0.97
CA SER A 57 -16.75 -10.14 1.72
C SER A 57 -17.66 -8.96 2.09
N VAL A 58 -18.78 -8.81 1.39
CA VAL A 58 -19.77 -7.76 1.62
C VAL A 58 -21.13 -8.35 1.98
N ASP A 59 -21.82 -7.68 2.88
CA ASP A 59 -23.20 -7.99 3.26
C ASP A 59 -24.18 -6.99 2.64
N HIS A 60 -25.44 -7.40 2.49
CA HIS A 60 -26.53 -6.49 2.09
C HIS A 60 -26.54 -5.22 2.96
N PRO A 61 -26.62 -4.00 2.38
CA PRO A 61 -27.07 -3.67 1.01
C PRO A 61 -25.97 -3.63 -0.06
N TRP A 62 -24.75 -4.09 0.26
CA TRP A 62 -23.63 -4.04 -0.66
C TRP A 62 -23.53 -5.31 -1.50
N GLU A 63 -23.14 -5.15 -2.76
CA GLU A 63 -22.80 -6.23 -3.68
C GLU A 63 -21.43 -5.96 -4.31
N ARG A 64 -20.59 -6.99 -4.35
CA ARG A 64 -19.31 -6.94 -5.03
C ARG A 64 -19.50 -7.35 -6.49
N ALA A 65 -19.08 -6.51 -7.41
CA ALA A 65 -19.09 -6.78 -8.85
C ALA A 65 -17.68 -6.60 -9.45
N VAL A 66 -17.50 -7.06 -10.69
CA VAL A 66 -16.21 -7.01 -11.38
C VAL A 66 -16.39 -6.30 -12.72
N ALA A 67 -15.58 -5.26 -12.96
CA ALA A 67 -15.60 -4.51 -14.21
C ALA A 67 -14.91 -5.29 -15.35
N GLY A 68 -15.07 -4.84 -16.61
CA GLY A 68 -14.51 -5.52 -17.78
C GLY A 68 -12.98 -5.64 -17.79
N ASN A 69 -12.28 -4.79 -17.04
CA ASN A 69 -10.84 -4.83 -16.80
C ASN A 69 -10.45 -5.74 -15.61
N LYS A 70 -11.39 -6.56 -15.11
CA LYS A 70 -11.24 -7.45 -13.93
C LYS A 70 -11.06 -6.73 -12.58
N VAL A 71 -11.23 -5.41 -12.52
CA VAL A 71 -11.13 -4.66 -11.27
C VAL A 71 -12.45 -4.77 -10.51
N PRO A 72 -12.43 -5.12 -9.20
CA PRO A 72 -13.63 -5.14 -8.40
C PRO A 72 -14.15 -3.73 -8.09
N TYR A 73 -15.47 -3.62 -8.00
CA TYR A 73 -16.19 -2.44 -7.53
C TYR A 73 -17.41 -2.89 -6.71
N TYR A 74 -17.98 -1.96 -5.95
CA TYR A 74 -19.01 -2.25 -4.96
C TYR A 74 -20.26 -1.43 -5.24
N ILE A 75 -21.40 -2.10 -5.33
CA ILE A 75 -22.71 -1.50 -5.57
C ILE A 75 -23.43 -1.43 -4.23
N ASN A 76 -23.94 -0.25 -3.87
CA ASN A 76 -24.84 -0.09 -2.73
C ASN A 76 -26.27 0.02 -3.24
N HIS A 77 -27.08 -1.01 -2.98
CA HIS A 77 -28.46 -1.08 -3.46
C HIS A 77 -29.42 -0.14 -2.74
N ASN A 78 -29.10 0.33 -1.53
CA ASN A 78 -29.94 1.29 -0.81
C ASN A 78 -29.79 2.72 -1.34
N THR A 79 -28.61 3.07 -1.84
CA THR A 79 -28.31 4.41 -2.36
C THR A 79 -28.18 4.46 -3.88
N GLU A 80 -28.27 3.31 -4.55
CA GLU A 80 -28.13 3.17 -6.01
C GLU A 80 -26.81 3.74 -6.56
N THR A 81 -25.73 3.58 -5.79
CA THR A 81 -24.40 4.13 -6.10
C THR A 81 -23.34 3.04 -6.23
N THR A 82 -22.34 3.27 -7.08
CA THR A 82 -21.17 2.38 -7.24
C THR A 82 -19.90 3.02 -6.71
N HIS A 83 -19.04 2.23 -6.08
CA HIS A 83 -17.80 2.68 -5.45
C HIS A 83 -16.63 1.76 -5.83
N TRP A 84 -15.44 2.34 -5.98
CA TRP A 84 -14.21 1.55 -6.13
C TRP A 84 -13.70 1.01 -4.80
N ASP A 85 -13.99 1.71 -3.69
CA ASP A 85 -13.55 1.31 -2.36
C ASP A 85 -14.56 0.37 -1.72
N HIS A 86 -14.04 -0.68 -1.08
CA HIS A 86 -14.86 -1.59 -0.28
C HIS A 86 -15.54 -0.79 0.86
N PRO A 87 -16.78 -1.08 1.27
CA PRO A 87 -17.47 -0.34 2.33
C PRO A 87 -16.67 -0.25 3.64
N HIS A 88 -16.11 -1.38 4.12
CA HIS A 88 -15.20 -1.38 5.27
C HIS A 88 -13.89 -0.60 5.04
N MET A 89 -13.36 -0.54 3.80
CA MET A 89 -12.22 0.30 3.45
C MET A 89 -12.60 1.78 3.57
N ALA A 90 -13.73 2.19 3.00
CA ALA A 90 -14.23 3.55 3.10
C ALA A 90 -14.42 3.95 4.58
N GLN A 91 -15.08 3.11 5.39
CA GLN A 91 -15.22 3.35 6.83
C GLN A 91 -13.86 3.45 7.54
N MET A 92 -12.90 2.60 7.17
CA MET A 92 -11.54 2.69 7.70
C MET A 92 -10.87 4.00 7.32
N LEU A 93 -10.97 4.43 6.06
CA LEU A 93 -10.37 5.68 5.56
C LEU A 93 -10.95 6.92 6.27
N HIS A 94 -12.20 6.85 6.74
CA HIS A 94 -12.73 7.89 7.63
C HIS A 94 -12.06 7.84 9.02
N SER A 95 -11.87 6.67 9.61
CA SER A 95 -11.23 6.53 10.94
C SER A 95 -9.75 6.92 10.98
N ILE A 96 -9.03 6.84 9.86
CA ILE A 96 -7.63 7.30 9.80
C ILE A 96 -7.51 8.84 9.81
N ALA A 97 -8.61 9.59 9.82
CA ALA A 97 -8.59 11.04 10.01
C ALA A 97 -8.36 11.42 11.49
N ASP A 98 -8.69 10.55 12.45
CA ASP A 98 -8.58 10.83 13.89
C ASP A 98 -7.18 11.29 14.33
N PRO A 99 -6.07 10.70 13.83
CA PRO A 99 -4.72 11.13 14.20
C PRO A 99 -4.28 12.46 13.59
N ASN A 100 -5.14 13.19 12.86
CA ASN A 100 -4.75 14.46 12.21
C ASN A 100 -4.28 15.54 13.21
N GLU A 101 -4.69 15.46 14.47
CA GLU A 101 -4.21 16.35 15.53
C GLU A 101 -2.75 16.10 15.96
N VAL A 102 -2.17 14.95 15.57
CA VAL A 102 -0.79 14.61 15.91
C VAL A 102 0.16 15.54 15.18
N ARG A 103 0.90 16.35 15.95
CA ARG A 103 1.78 17.40 15.43
C ARG A 103 2.94 16.88 14.58
N PHE A 104 3.42 15.69 14.88
CA PHE A 104 4.61 15.10 14.27
C PHE A 104 4.20 14.15 13.14
N SER A 105 4.51 14.53 11.91
CA SER A 105 4.05 13.83 10.69
C SER A 105 4.46 12.37 10.61
N ALA A 106 5.69 12.04 11.04
CA ALA A 106 6.16 10.65 11.05
C ALA A 106 5.33 9.77 11.99
N TYR A 107 4.99 10.24 13.20
CA TYR A 107 4.10 9.52 14.13
C TYR A 107 2.66 9.49 13.65
N ARG A 108 2.15 10.60 13.10
CA ARG A 108 0.81 10.66 12.52
C ARG A 108 0.63 9.62 11.42
N THR A 109 1.55 9.60 10.47
CA THR A 109 1.55 8.63 9.36
C THR A 109 1.70 7.21 9.87
N ALA A 110 2.60 6.97 10.82
CA ALA A 110 2.78 5.66 11.44
C ALA A 110 1.52 5.18 12.18
N LEU A 111 0.80 6.06 12.89
CA LEU A 111 -0.49 5.74 13.52
C LEU A 111 -1.54 5.36 12.47
N LYS A 112 -1.67 6.15 11.41
CA LYS A 112 -2.58 5.83 10.29
C LYS A 112 -2.25 4.48 9.67
N LEU A 113 -0.97 4.23 9.34
CA LEU A 113 -0.51 2.96 8.77
C LEU A 113 -0.68 1.79 9.72
N ARG A 114 -0.46 1.98 11.03
CA ARG A 114 -0.68 0.91 12.02
C ARG A 114 -2.15 0.53 12.12
N THR A 115 -3.07 1.50 12.03
CA THR A 115 -4.51 1.24 11.92
C THR A 115 -4.85 0.44 10.67
N VAL A 116 -4.31 0.83 9.52
CA VAL A 116 -4.47 0.09 8.25
C VAL A 116 -3.93 -1.32 8.38
N GLN A 117 -2.70 -1.47 8.90
CA GLN A 117 -2.02 -2.76 9.07
C GLN A 117 -2.87 -3.75 9.88
N LYS A 118 -3.44 -3.32 11.00
CA LYS A 118 -4.29 -4.14 11.88
C LYS A 118 -5.62 -4.50 11.24
N LYS A 119 -6.30 -3.54 10.61
CA LYS A 119 -7.59 -3.78 9.95
C LYS A 119 -7.47 -4.69 8.73
N LEU A 120 -6.30 -4.68 8.08
CA LEU A 120 -5.96 -5.59 7.00
C LEU A 120 -5.35 -6.92 7.47
N CYS A 121 -5.17 -7.11 8.78
CA CYS A 121 -4.51 -8.28 9.37
C CYS A 121 -3.08 -8.55 8.85
N LEU A 122 -2.43 -7.56 8.24
CA LEU A 122 -1.06 -7.69 7.73
C LEU A 122 -0.04 -7.73 8.87
N ASP A 123 -0.41 -7.32 10.10
CA ASP A 123 0.43 -7.50 11.28
C ASP A 123 0.45 -8.94 11.81
N LEU A 124 -0.38 -9.84 11.26
CA LEU A 124 -0.33 -11.27 11.50
C LEU A 124 0.47 -12.02 10.41
N LEU A 125 0.57 -11.45 9.20
CA LEU A 125 1.30 -12.03 8.08
C LEU A 125 2.81 -12.10 8.38
N ASN A 126 3.34 -13.28 8.70
CA ASN A 126 4.79 -13.45 8.86
C ASN A 126 5.50 -13.28 7.52
N MET A 127 6.68 -12.66 7.54
CA MET A 127 7.45 -12.40 6.31
C MET A 127 7.87 -13.67 5.56
N ASN A 128 8.17 -14.77 6.25
CA ASN A 128 8.47 -16.04 5.58
C ASN A 128 7.25 -16.58 4.83
N ASN A 129 6.08 -16.60 5.46
CA ASN A 129 4.82 -17.01 4.81
C ASN A 129 4.53 -16.16 3.57
N ALA A 130 4.78 -14.84 3.64
CA ALA A 130 4.65 -13.96 2.48
C ALA A 130 5.64 -14.32 1.35
N ILE A 131 6.90 -14.62 1.69
CA ILE A 131 7.92 -15.01 0.70
C ILE A 131 7.58 -16.37 0.07
N ASP A 132 7.16 -17.34 0.87
CA ASP A 132 6.82 -18.67 0.40
C ASP A 132 5.61 -18.62 -0.54
N ALA A 133 4.58 -17.83 -0.22
CA ALA A 133 3.44 -17.60 -1.11
C ALA A 133 3.87 -16.89 -2.41
N LEU A 134 4.72 -15.85 -2.33
CA LEU A 134 5.24 -15.19 -3.54
C LEU A 134 6.02 -16.16 -4.45
N ASP A 135 6.79 -17.07 -3.85
CA ASP A 135 7.55 -18.08 -4.59
C ASP A 135 6.62 -19.15 -5.20
N GLN A 136 5.60 -19.60 -4.47
CA GLN A 136 4.58 -20.56 -4.95
C GLN A 136 3.78 -20.04 -6.15
N HIS A 137 3.57 -18.72 -6.24
CA HIS A 137 2.89 -18.06 -7.36
C HIS A 137 3.85 -17.55 -8.45
N GLN A 138 5.08 -18.07 -8.48
CA GLN A 138 6.12 -17.75 -9.48
C GLN A 138 6.44 -16.25 -9.58
N LEU A 139 6.28 -15.49 -8.49
CA LEU A 139 6.60 -14.07 -8.45
C LEU A 139 8.04 -13.81 -8.05
N ARG A 140 8.88 -14.84 -7.92
CA ARG A 140 10.30 -14.70 -7.54
C ARG A 140 11.14 -14.17 -8.69
N GLY A 141 11.99 -13.18 -8.41
CA GLY A 141 12.98 -12.66 -9.38
C GLY A 141 12.42 -11.80 -10.53
N GLU A 142 11.12 -11.83 -10.81
CA GLU A 142 10.48 -11.09 -11.91
C GLU A 142 9.89 -9.74 -11.47
N ASN A 143 10.70 -8.88 -10.83
CA ASN A 143 10.17 -7.65 -10.20
C ASN A 143 9.61 -6.61 -11.18
N ASP A 144 10.07 -6.60 -12.44
CA ASP A 144 9.59 -5.70 -13.51
C ASP A 144 8.32 -6.22 -14.21
N ARG A 145 7.94 -7.49 -13.98
CA ARG A 145 6.72 -8.07 -14.55
C ARG A 145 5.50 -7.37 -13.99
N VAL A 146 4.46 -7.27 -14.82
CA VAL A 146 3.14 -6.78 -14.44
C VAL A 146 2.21 -7.98 -14.25
N ILE A 147 1.49 -7.99 -13.14
CA ILE A 147 0.50 -8.99 -12.77
C ILE A 147 -0.89 -8.36 -12.78
N ASP A 148 -1.91 -9.15 -13.09
CA ASP A 148 -3.30 -8.70 -13.08
C ASP A 148 -3.96 -8.91 -11.70
N VAL A 149 -5.22 -8.46 -11.56
CA VAL A 149 -5.98 -8.62 -10.31
C VAL A 149 -6.12 -10.08 -9.90
N SER A 150 -6.23 -11.00 -10.86
CA SER A 150 -6.39 -12.42 -10.61
C SER A 150 -5.13 -13.02 -9.98
N ASP A 151 -3.95 -12.70 -10.52
CA ASP A 151 -2.66 -13.10 -9.95
C ASP A 151 -2.49 -12.60 -8.51
N VAL A 152 -2.87 -11.34 -8.25
CA VAL A 152 -2.83 -10.73 -6.91
C VAL A 152 -3.76 -11.46 -5.94
N LEU A 153 -5.01 -11.72 -6.35
CA LEU A 153 -6.01 -12.43 -5.54
C LEU A 153 -5.54 -13.82 -5.14
N ASN A 154 -5.05 -14.61 -6.11
CA ASN A 154 -4.56 -15.96 -5.85
C ASN A 154 -3.42 -15.97 -4.82
N CYS A 155 -2.48 -15.02 -4.96
CA CYS A 155 -1.36 -14.90 -4.04
C CYS A 155 -1.81 -14.48 -2.63
N LEU A 156 -2.75 -13.52 -2.53
CA LEU A 156 -3.33 -13.10 -1.26
C LEU A 156 -4.15 -14.21 -0.58
N MET A 157 -4.93 -14.98 -1.34
CA MET A 157 -5.68 -16.13 -0.81
C MET A 157 -4.75 -17.11 -0.11
N THR A 158 -3.67 -17.54 -0.77
CA THR A 158 -2.67 -18.44 -0.15
C THR A 158 -2.05 -17.85 1.11
N MET A 159 -1.76 -16.54 1.13
CA MET A 159 -1.22 -15.88 2.32
C MET A 159 -2.21 -15.89 3.48
N PHE A 160 -3.47 -15.57 3.23
CA PHE A 160 -4.48 -15.44 4.29
C PHE A 160 -5.04 -16.79 4.76
N GLU A 161 -5.08 -17.81 3.90
CA GLU A 161 -5.32 -19.19 4.32
C GLU A 161 -4.22 -19.66 5.29
N GLY A 162 -2.95 -19.39 4.96
CA GLY A 162 -1.83 -19.70 5.87
C GLY A 162 -1.86 -18.91 7.19
N ILE A 163 -2.46 -17.72 7.24
CA ILE A 163 -2.69 -17.01 8.52
C ILE A 163 -3.86 -17.65 9.29
N ALA A 164 -4.92 -18.06 8.59
CA ALA A 164 -6.11 -18.66 9.20
C ALA A 164 -5.81 -20.01 9.86
N GLU A 165 -4.81 -20.77 9.39
CA GLU A 165 -4.33 -21.98 10.06
C GLU A 165 -3.92 -21.74 11.52
N ASP A 166 -3.22 -20.63 11.78
CA ASP A 166 -2.76 -20.24 13.12
C ASP A 166 -3.79 -19.38 13.90
N HIS A 167 -4.67 -18.68 13.18
CA HIS A 167 -5.51 -17.59 13.72
C HIS A 167 -6.97 -17.60 13.20
N HIS A 168 -7.59 -18.78 13.09
CA HIS A 168 -8.93 -18.96 12.52
C HIS A 168 -10.02 -18.02 13.07
N ASP A 169 -10.02 -17.74 14.38
CA ASP A 169 -11.03 -16.86 15.01
C ASP A 169 -10.84 -15.36 14.70
N LEU A 170 -9.66 -14.96 14.23
CA LEU A 170 -9.29 -13.55 14.04
C LEU A 170 -9.38 -13.09 12.58
N VAL A 171 -9.44 -14.02 11.63
CA VAL A 171 -9.28 -13.73 10.19
C VAL A 171 -10.47 -14.24 9.40
N ASN A 172 -11.26 -13.32 8.87
CA ASN A 172 -12.20 -13.62 7.79
C ASN A 172 -11.43 -13.53 6.46
N VAL A 173 -11.01 -14.68 5.93
CA VAL A 173 -10.15 -14.77 4.73
C VAL A 173 -10.75 -14.01 3.52
N PRO A 174 -12.01 -14.24 3.10
CA PRO A 174 -12.63 -13.49 2.00
C PRO A 174 -12.56 -11.97 2.18
N LEU A 175 -12.92 -11.48 3.38
CA LEU A 175 -12.91 -10.05 3.68
C LEU A 175 -11.49 -9.48 3.68
N CYS A 176 -10.53 -10.14 4.33
CA CYS A 176 -9.16 -9.67 4.41
C CYS A 176 -8.50 -9.59 3.02
N VAL A 177 -8.72 -10.59 2.17
CA VAL A 177 -8.18 -10.62 0.81
C VAL A 177 -8.74 -9.48 -0.03
N ASP A 178 -10.05 -9.23 0.00
CA ASP A 178 -10.65 -8.15 -0.77
C ASP A 178 -10.21 -6.77 -0.26
N LEU A 179 -10.08 -6.60 1.05
CA LEU A 179 -9.59 -5.36 1.64
C LEU A 179 -8.12 -5.09 1.31
N VAL A 180 -7.26 -6.12 1.32
CA VAL A 180 -5.85 -5.97 0.94
C VAL A 180 -5.73 -5.70 -0.56
N LEU A 181 -6.49 -6.39 -1.41
CA LEU A 181 -6.55 -6.07 -2.84
C LEU A 181 -6.96 -4.60 -3.05
N ASN A 182 -8.04 -4.16 -2.39
CA ASN A 182 -8.54 -2.80 -2.50
C ASN A 182 -7.49 -1.77 -2.05
N TRP A 183 -6.76 -2.04 -0.97
CA TRP A 183 -5.65 -1.20 -0.51
C TRP A 183 -4.49 -1.15 -1.52
N ILE A 184 -4.07 -2.30 -2.07
CA ILE A 184 -2.98 -2.38 -3.04
C ILE A 184 -3.34 -1.63 -4.33
N LEU A 185 -4.56 -1.79 -4.83
CA LEU A 185 -5.06 -1.03 -5.99
C LEU A 185 -5.10 0.47 -5.71
N ASN A 186 -5.51 0.85 -4.50
CA ASN A 186 -5.48 2.24 -4.06
C ASN A 186 -4.07 2.85 -4.08
N VAL A 187 -3.07 2.11 -3.61
CA VAL A 187 -1.69 2.59 -3.55
C VAL A 187 -0.99 2.57 -4.92
N TYR A 188 -1.19 1.50 -5.71
CA TYR A 188 -0.36 1.19 -6.87
C TYR A 188 -1.09 1.21 -8.22
N ASP A 189 -2.42 1.25 -8.24
CA ASP A 189 -3.25 1.29 -9.46
C ASP A 189 -4.44 2.26 -9.31
N SER A 190 -4.12 3.54 -9.05
CA SER A 190 -5.14 4.60 -8.89
C SER A 190 -6.01 4.79 -10.13
N ALA A 191 -5.45 4.48 -11.31
CA ALA A 191 -6.13 4.54 -12.59
C ALA A 191 -7.08 3.35 -12.82
N ARG A 192 -7.09 2.35 -11.94
CA ARG A 192 -7.89 1.12 -12.05
C ARG A 192 -7.66 0.43 -13.40
N SER A 193 -6.40 0.27 -13.79
CA SER A 193 -6.03 -0.49 -14.99
C SER A 193 -6.14 -2.00 -14.79
N GLY A 194 -6.21 -2.46 -13.54
CA GLY A 194 -6.20 -3.88 -13.16
C GLY A 194 -4.81 -4.52 -13.25
N ARG A 195 -3.75 -3.71 -13.27
CA ARG A 195 -2.37 -4.13 -13.51
C ARG A 195 -1.41 -3.50 -12.50
N ILE A 196 -0.61 -4.34 -11.84
CA ILE A 196 0.35 -3.90 -10.81
C ILE A 196 1.72 -4.53 -11.11
N ARG A 197 2.81 -3.79 -10.90
CA ARG A 197 4.17 -4.36 -10.98
C ARG A 197 4.43 -5.29 -9.80
N VAL A 198 5.10 -6.41 -10.04
CA VAL A 198 5.50 -7.37 -9.00
C VAL A 198 6.34 -6.69 -7.91
N LEU A 199 7.24 -5.77 -8.29
CA LEU A 199 7.99 -4.96 -7.31
C LEU A 199 7.06 -4.23 -6.35
N SER A 200 6.07 -3.50 -6.87
CA SER A 200 5.14 -2.69 -6.10
C SER A 200 4.28 -3.56 -5.17
N PHE A 201 3.78 -4.69 -5.67
CA PHE A 201 3.05 -5.68 -4.89
C PHE A 201 3.87 -6.19 -3.68
N LYS A 202 5.13 -6.58 -3.92
CA LYS A 202 6.04 -7.03 -2.85
C LYS A 202 6.39 -5.93 -1.86
N VAL A 203 6.66 -4.71 -2.33
CA VAL A 203 6.99 -3.57 -1.46
C VAL A 203 5.81 -3.30 -0.51
N GLY A 204 4.59 -3.24 -1.03
CA GLY A 204 3.38 -3.03 -0.22
C GLY A 204 3.22 -4.07 0.88
N LEU A 205 3.30 -5.36 0.52
CA LEU A 205 3.14 -6.46 1.48
C LEU A 205 4.27 -6.52 2.51
N ILE A 206 5.53 -6.43 2.09
CA ILE A 206 6.69 -6.62 2.98
C ILE A 206 6.85 -5.44 3.94
N VAL A 207 6.51 -4.22 3.52
CA VAL A 207 6.48 -3.07 4.43
C VAL A 207 5.48 -3.30 5.55
N MET A 208 4.32 -3.88 5.23
CA MET A 208 3.19 -4.03 6.17
C MET A 208 3.19 -5.36 6.93
N CYS A 209 3.99 -6.36 6.54
CA CYS A 209 4.00 -7.68 7.19
C CYS A 209 4.64 -7.66 8.60
N LYS A 210 4.56 -8.76 9.33
CA LYS A 210 5.23 -9.01 10.61
C LYS A 210 6.65 -9.53 10.38
N ALA A 211 7.63 -8.70 10.69
CA ALA A 211 9.06 -9.04 10.71
C ALA A 211 9.89 -8.01 11.47
N HIS A 212 11.16 -8.33 11.73
CA HIS A 212 12.12 -7.33 12.19
C HIS A 212 12.38 -6.29 11.10
N LEU A 213 12.58 -5.05 11.52
CA LEU A 213 12.76 -3.92 10.62
C LEU A 213 13.97 -4.10 9.69
N GLU A 214 15.08 -4.62 10.22
CA GLU A 214 16.29 -4.85 9.44
C GLU A 214 16.09 -5.93 8.36
N ASP A 215 15.33 -7.00 8.66
CA ASP A 215 15.02 -8.06 7.68
C ASP A 215 14.21 -7.50 6.51
N LYS A 216 13.22 -6.64 6.82
CA LYS A 216 12.48 -5.91 5.78
C LYS A 216 13.40 -5.06 4.92
N TYR A 217 14.31 -4.29 5.51
CA TYR A 217 15.26 -3.49 4.74
C TYR A 217 16.17 -4.35 3.84
N ARG A 218 16.67 -5.48 4.36
CA ARG A 218 17.49 -6.42 3.59
C ARG A 218 16.72 -7.00 2.41
N TYR A 219 15.46 -7.37 2.63
CA TYR A 219 14.62 -7.89 1.56
C TYR A 219 14.29 -6.83 0.52
N LEU A 220 13.87 -5.63 0.93
CA LEU A 220 13.59 -4.52 0.02
C LEU A 220 14.80 -4.17 -0.85
N PHE A 221 16.00 -4.16 -0.28
CA PHE A 221 17.23 -3.97 -1.05
C PHE A 221 17.47 -5.12 -2.03
N ARG A 222 17.24 -6.37 -1.61
CA ARG A 222 17.37 -7.56 -2.47
C ARG A 222 16.43 -7.50 -3.68
N LEU A 223 15.27 -6.85 -3.57
CA LEU A 223 14.36 -6.69 -4.72
C LEU A 223 14.95 -5.85 -5.86
N ILE A 224 15.88 -4.94 -5.56
CA ILE A 224 16.45 -4.03 -6.56
C ILE A 224 17.91 -4.31 -6.88
N ALA A 225 18.59 -5.12 -6.07
CA ALA A 225 19.96 -5.54 -6.31
C ALA A 225 20.05 -6.47 -7.53
N ASP A 226 21.13 -6.38 -8.29
CA ASP A 226 21.45 -7.37 -9.33
C ASP A 226 22.01 -8.67 -8.76
N THR A 227 22.37 -9.59 -9.65
CA THR A 227 23.00 -10.88 -9.34
C THR A 227 24.30 -10.75 -8.55
N ASN A 228 24.98 -9.61 -8.63
CA ASN A 228 26.21 -9.34 -7.90
C ASN A 228 25.97 -8.65 -6.55
N GLY A 229 24.70 -8.35 -6.21
CA GLY A 229 24.32 -7.70 -4.97
C GLY A 229 24.43 -6.16 -5.00
N PHE A 230 24.53 -5.56 -6.18
CA PHE A 230 24.68 -4.11 -6.35
C PHE A 230 23.40 -3.44 -6.86
N ALA A 231 23.18 -2.20 -6.42
CA ALA A 231 22.10 -1.35 -6.90
C ALA A 231 22.62 0.03 -7.30
N ASP A 232 22.21 0.51 -8.46
CA ASP A 232 22.49 1.87 -8.95
C ASP A 232 21.43 2.86 -8.45
N GLN A 233 21.61 4.14 -8.81
CA GLN A 233 20.70 5.22 -8.41
C GLN A 233 19.26 5.00 -8.91
N ARG A 234 19.11 4.43 -10.12
CA ARG A 234 17.80 4.18 -10.73
C ARG A 234 17.05 3.08 -9.97
N LYS A 235 17.71 1.97 -9.68
CA LYS A 235 17.20 0.84 -8.88
C LYS A 235 16.76 1.31 -7.50
N LEU A 236 17.57 2.13 -6.82
CA LEU A 236 17.18 2.72 -5.53
C LEU A 236 15.98 3.65 -5.68
N GLY A 237 15.96 4.48 -6.74
CA GLY A 237 14.84 5.36 -7.05
C GLY A 237 13.51 4.62 -7.21
N LEU A 238 13.51 3.48 -7.91
CA LEU A 238 12.32 2.63 -8.07
C LEU A 238 11.78 2.13 -6.73
N LEU A 239 12.65 1.65 -5.84
CA LEU A 239 12.24 1.20 -4.50
C LEU A 239 11.65 2.34 -3.68
N LEU A 240 12.33 3.49 -3.64
CA LEU A 240 11.88 4.64 -2.86
C LEU A 240 10.56 5.21 -3.40
N HIS A 241 10.39 5.22 -4.72
CA HIS A 241 9.15 5.63 -5.36
C HIS A 241 8.00 4.73 -4.89
N ASP A 242 8.14 3.41 -4.99
CA ASP A 242 7.09 2.47 -4.60
C ASP A 242 6.80 2.49 -3.09
N ALA A 243 7.82 2.75 -2.27
CA ALA A 243 7.63 2.91 -0.83
C ALA A 243 6.89 4.22 -0.48
N LEU A 244 7.14 5.32 -1.20
CA LEU A 244 6.50 6.61 -0.96
C LEU A 244 5.05 6.70 -1.46
N LEU A 245 4.63 5.80 -2.36
CA LEU A 245 3.22 5.69 -2.73
C LEU A 245 2.32 5.33 -1.53
N ILE A 246 2.85 4.60 -0.54
CA ILE A 246 2.10 4.22 0.67
C ILE A 246 1.69 5.46 1.49
N PRO A 247 2.60 6.34 1.96
CA PRO A 247 2.21 7.58 2.63
C PRO A 247 1.51 8.58 1.70
N LYS A 248 1.74 8.52 0.37
CA LYS A 248 0.99 9.30 -0.62
C LYS A 248 -0.49 8.99 -0.57
N GLN A 249 -0.85 7.71 -0.49
CA GLN A 249 -2.25 7.29 -0.42
C GLN A 249 -2.97 7.81 0.84
N LEU A 250 -2.22 8.14 1.89
CA LEU A 250 -2.75 8.74 3.12
C LEU A 250 -2.76 10.28 3.10
N GLY A 251 -2.33 10.90 2.00
CA GLY A 251 -2.20 12.35 1.87
C GLY A 251 -1.01 12.95 2.66
N GLU A 252 -0.02 12.14 3.04
CA GLU A 252 1.07 12.57 3.93
C GLU A 252 2.43 12.78 3.22
N ILE A 253 2.49 12.57 1.89
CA ILE A 253 3.76 12.59 1.13
C ILE A 253 4.56 13.89 1.25
N ALA A 254 3.90 15.04 1.38
CA ALA A 254 4.56 16.33 1.55
C ALA A 254 5.47 16.38 2.80
N SER A 255 5.16 15.55 3.82
CA SER A 255 5.99 15.41 5.01
C SER A 255 7.24 14.56 4.81
N PHE A 256 7.37 13.84 3.69
CA PHE A 256 8.40 12.83 3.44
C PHE A 256 9.32 13.16 2.25
N GLY A 257 9.45 14.45 1.94
CA GLY A 257 10.29 14.93 0.84
C GLY A 257 9.55 15.10 -0.48
N GLY A 258 8.22 14.91 -0.48
CA GLY A 258 7.39 15.09 -1.66
C GLY A 258 7.45 13.92 -2.62
N SER A 259 6.99 14.14 -3.85
CA SER A 259 6.95 13.10 -4.89
C SER A 259 8.31 12.84 -5.54
N ASN A 260 9.22 13.80 -5.45
CA ASN A 260 10.56 13.68 -6.01
C ASN A 260 11.50 12.88 -5.10
N ILE A 261 11.89 11.69 -5.54
CA ILE A 261 12.81 10.80 -4.81
C ILE A 261 14.29 11.13 -4.97
N GLU A 262 14.67 11.97 -5.94
CA GLU A 262 16.08 12.20 -6.28
C GLU A 262 16.92 12.73 -5.11
N PRO A 263 16.43 13.67 -4.27
CA PRO A 263 17.21 14.14 -3.12
C PRO A 263 17.54 13.01 -2.14
N SER A 264 16.60 12.08 -1.93
CA SER A 264 16.81 10.91 -1.08
C SER A 264 17.81 9.92 -1.68
N VAL A 265 17.72 9.67 -3.00
CA VAL A 265 18.69 8.83 -3.72
C VAL A 265 20.09 9.44 -3.62
N ARG A 266 20.26 10.73 -3.97
CA ARG A 266 21.55 11.43 -3.84
C ARG A 266 22.09 11.35 -2.42
N SER A 267 21.24 11.59 -1.43
CA SER A 267 21.62 11.48 -0.01
C SER A 267 22.12 10.08 0.35
N CYS A 268 21.53 9.01 -0.18
CA CYS A 268 21.99 7.64 0.09
C CYS A 268 23.38 7.40 -0.51
N PHE A 269 23.58 7.79 -1.77
CA PHE A 269 24.85 7.59 -2.49
C PHE A 269 26.00 8.43 -1.91
N GLU A 270 25.74 9.68 -1.53
CA GLU A 270 26.72 10.52 -0.85
C GLU A 270 27.19 9.92 0.49
N LYS A 271 26.31 9.20 1.19
CA LYS A 271 26.64 8.52 2.45
C LYS A 271 27.41 7.22 2.24
N ALA A 272 27.15 6.50 1.15
CA ALA A 272 27.88 5.29 0.79
C ALA A 272 29.35 5.59 0.42
N GLY A 273 29.64 6.79 -0.07
CA GLY A 273 30.99 7.27 -0.36
C GLY A 273 31.03 8.20 -1.57
N LYS A 274 32.05 9.07 -1.62
CA LYS A 274 32.23 9.97 -2.78
C LYS A 274 32.48 9.14 -4.05
N ASN A 275 31.80 9.50 -5.14
CA ASN A 275 31.97 8.94 -6.49
C ASN A 275 31.61 7.45 -6.65
N ARG A 276 30.74 6.89 -5.80
CA ARG A 276 30.19 5.55 -6.06
C ARG A 276 29.04 5.62 -7.07
N SER A 277 29.07 4.75 -8.08
CA SER A 277 27.97 4.54 -9.03
C SER A 277 26.95 3.52 -8.51
N GLU A 278 27.34 2.67 -7.57
CA GLU A 278 26.53 1.57 -7.04
C GLU A 278 26.69 1.43 -5.51
N ILE A 279 25.66 0.89 -4.88
CA ILE A 279 25.60 0.59 -3.45
C ILE A 279 25.33 -0.90 -3.21
N GLU A 280 25.70 -1.35 -2.01
CA GLU A 280 25.45 -2.70 -1.51
C GLU A 280 24.49 -2.61 -0.31
N ALA A 281 23.98 -3.77 0.14
CA ALA A 281 23.03 -3.84 1.23
C ALA A 281 23.52 -3.13 2.51
N ALA A 282 24.82 -3.25 2.84
CA ALA A 282 25.40 -2.60 4.02
C ALA A 282 25.25 -1.07 3.97
N HIS A 283 25.55 -0.46 2.81
CA HIS A 283 25.43 0.98 2.61
C HIS A 283 23.98 1.45 2.75
N PHE A 284 23.04 0.70 2.16
CA PHE A 284 21.60 0.98 2.27
C PHE A 284 21.12 0.88 3.72
N LEU A 285 21.51 -0.18 4.45
CA LEU A 285 21.12 -0.38 5.85
C LEU A 285 21.65 0.73 6.75
N ASP A 286 22.89 1.16 6.56
CA ASP A 286 23.47 2.25 7.35
C ASP A 286 22.79 3.59 7.06
N TRP A 287 22.38 3.85 5.81
CA TRP A 287 21.55 5.00 5.47
C TRP A 287 20.16 4.91 6.12
N MET A 288 19.49 3.75 6.08
CA MET A 288 18.18 3.55 6.70
C MET A 288 18.20 3.70 8.23
N LYS A 289 19.29 3.31 8.91
CA LYS A 289 19.50 3.55 10.35
C LYS A 289 19.57 5.04 10.72
N MET A 290 19.87 5.91 9.75
CA MET A 290 19.81 7.37 9.95
C MET A 290 18.39 7.93 9.86
N GLU A 291 17.40 7.08 9.55
CA GLU A 291 15.98 7.44 9.39
C GLU A 291 15.78 8.57 8.37
N PRO A 292 16.12 8.35 7.09
CA PRO A 292 16.01 9.38 6.07
C PRO A 292 14.54 9.82 5.92
N GLN A 293 14.32 11.10 5.61
CA GLN A 293 12.99 11.69 5.63
C GLN A 293 11.99 10.94 4.75
N SER A 294 12.40 10.37 3.61
CA SER A 294 11.50 9.59 2.73
C SER A 294 11.05 8.25 3.33
N MET A 295 11.77 7.71 4.32
CA MET A 295 11.48 6.39 4.89
C MET A 295 11.20 6.39 6.39
N VAL A 296 11.31 7.53 7.08
CA VAL A 296 11.21 7.62 8.56
C VAL A 296 9.87 7.12 9.13
N TRP A 297 8.79 7.12 8.34
CA TRP A 297 7.49 6.58 8.75
C TRP A 297 7.55 5.06 9.05
N MET A 298 8.38 4.29 8.35
CA MET A 298 8.53 2.85 8.52
C MET A 298 9.15 2.45 9.88
N PRO A 299 10.34 2.96 10.28
CA PRO A 299 10.88 2.68 11.61
C PRO A 299 9.98 3.21 12.73
N VAL A 300 9.30 4.34 12.54
CA VAL A 300 8.35 4.88 13.53
C VAL A 300 7.15 3.95 13.70
N MET A 301 6.61 3.38 12.62
CA MET A 301 5.54 2.36 12.69
C MET A 301 5.97 1.13 13.49
N HIS A 302 7.20 0.65 13.30
CA HIS A 302 7.74 -0.47 14.09
C HIS A 302 7.91 -0.12 15.58
N ARG A 303 8.37 1.09 15.89
CA ARG A 303 8.46 1.55 17.29
C ARG A 303 7.09 1.69 17.92
N LEU A 304 6.09 2.15 17.17
CA LEU A 304 4.70 2.27 17.61
C LEU A 304 4.14 0.87 17.94
N ALA A 305 4.30 -0.10 17.04
CA ALA A 305 3.87 -1.48 17.28
C ALA A 305 4.51 -2.08 18.54
N ALA A 306 5.80 -1.82 18.79
CA ALA A 306 6.47 -2.26 20.02
C ALA A 306 5.94 -1.54 21.28
N ALA A 307 5.60 -0.25 21.17
CA ALA A 307 5.15 0.57 22.28
C ALA A 307 3.72 0.22 22.74
N GLU A 308 2.85 -0.29 21.87
CA GLU A 308 1.43 -0.56 22.17
C GLU A 308 1.21 -1.36 23.46
N THR A 309 2.07 -2.32 23.75
CA THR A 309 1.99 -3.19 24.94
C THR A 309 2.95 -2.78 26.05
N ALA A 310 3.79 -1.76 25.83
CA ALA A 310 4.78 -1.31 26.78
C ALA A 310 4.12 -0.57 27.95
N LYS A 311 4.51 -0.94 29.17
CA LYS A 311 4.10 -0.29 30.42
C LYS A 311 5.34 0.21 31.15
N HIS A 312 5.34 1.49 31.49
CA HIS A 312 6.43 2.14 32.22
C HIS A 312 5.95 2.57 33.60
N GLN A 313 6.70 2.19 34.65
CA GLN A 313 6.48 2.64 36.03
C GLN A 313 6.94 4.09 36.22
N ALA A 314 6.43 4.99 35.38
CA ALA A 314 6.72 6.40 35.35
C ALA A 314 5.41 7.18 35.28
N LYS A 315 5.38 8.36 35.91
CA LYS A 315 4.21 9.24 35.93
C LYS A 315 4.42 10.38 34.94
N CYS A 316 3.45 10.63 34.08
CA CYS A 316 3.56 11.77 33.17
C CYS A 316 3.55 13.10 33.94
N ASN A 317 4.53 13.97 33.72
CA ASN A 317 4.61 15.26 34.40
C ASN A 317 3.53 16.25 33.95
N ILE A 318 2.86 16.01 32.82
CA ILE A 318 1.79 16.87 32.27
C ILE A 318 0.40 16.39 32.70
N CYS A 319 -0.09 15.27 32.16
CA CYS A 319 -1.45 14.76 32.45
C CYS A 319 -1.55 13.96 33.76
N LYS A 320 -0.43 13.67 34.43
CA LYS A 320 -0.36 12.88 35.68
C LYS A 320 -0.77 11.41 35.56
N GLU A 321 -0.98 10.92 34.35
CA GLU A 321 -1.24 9.51 34.05
C GLU A 321 -0.12 8.61 34.57
N TYR A 322 -0.51 7.49 35.18
CA TYR A 322 0.37 6.47 35.76
C TYR A 322 -0.35 5.11 35.80
N PRO A 323 0.29 4.01 35.40
CA PRO A 323 1.57 3.97 34.68
C PRO A 323 1.44 4.56 33.27
N ILE A 324 2.56 5.01 32.67
CA ILE A 324 2.55 5.38 31.25
C ILE A 324 2.45 4.10 30.42
N VAL A 325 1.42 4.01 29.58
CA VAL A 325 1.22 2.96 28.58
C VAL A 325 1.50 3.53 27.19
N GLY A 326 2.15 2.77 26.30
CA GLY A 326 2.62 3.30 25.03
C GLY A 326 4.01 3.93 25.15
N PHE A 327 4.31 4.91 24.28
CA PHE A 327 5.59 5.61 24.34
C PHE A 327 5.78 6.39 25.64
N ARG A 328 6.99 6.28 26.21
CA ARG A 328 7.52 7.18 27.25
C ARG A 328 8.57 8.10 26.66
N TYR A 329 8.40 9.40 26.85
CA TYR A 329 9.37 10.42 26.45
C TYR A 329 10.03 11.07 27.66
N ARG A 330 11.33 10.85 27.84
CA ARG A 330 12.11 11.46 28.92
C ARG A 330 12.92 12.64 28.43
N CYS A 331 12.77 13.78 29.09
CA CYS A 331 13.55 14.97 28.76
C CYS A 331 15.00 14.83 29.21
N LEU A 332 15.96 15.04 28.30
CA LEU A 332 17.40 14.99 28.61
C LEU A 332 17.95 16.33 29.13
N ARG A 333 17.07 17.28 29.48
CA ARG A 333 17.43 18.59 30.08
C ARG A 333 16.70 18.91 31.37
N CYS A 334 15.42 18.56 31.46
CA CYS A 334 14.61 18.77 32.65
C CYS A 334 14.85 17.62 33.62
N PHE A 335 15.05 17.93 34.90
CA PHE A 335 15.25 16.91 35.92
C PHE A 335 13.97 16.07 36.10
N ASN A 336 14.11 14.75 35.97
CA ASN A 336 13.06 13.75 36.16
C ASN A 336 11.72 14.11 35.48
N PHE A 337 11.80 14.53 34.22
CA PHE A 337 10.63 14.91 33.43
C PHE A 337 10.32 13.86 32.37
N ASP A 338 9.20 13.18 32.57
CA ASP A 338 8.61 12.17 31.70
C ASP A 338 7.30 12.65 31.12
N MET A 339 7.05 12.28 29.87
CA MET A 339 5.85 12.63 29.14
C MET A 339 5.28 11.38 28.45
N CYS A 340 3.97 11.17 28.57
CA CYS A 340 3.30 10.08 27.86
C CYS A 340 3.15 10.40 26.37
N GLN A 341 2.86 9.36 25.58
CA GLN A 341 2.55 9.43 24.15
C GLN A 341 1.59 10.57 23.79
N ASN A 342 0.42 10.61 24.45
CA ASN A 342 -0.63 11.61 24.15
C ASN A 342 -0.15 13.04 24.40
N CYS A 343 0.56 13.28 25.51
CA CYS A 343 1.09 14.61 25.80
C CYS A 343 2.20 15.04 24.83
N PHE A 344 3.04 14.11 24.39
CA PHE A 344 4.09 14.38 23.40
C PHE A 344 3.46 14.69 22.03
N PHE A 345 2.56 13.85 21.53
CA PHE A 345 1.93 14.00 20.21
C PHE A 345 1.08 15.26 20.08
N SER A 346 0.35 15.65 21.13
CA SER A 346 -0.37 16.93 21.17
C SER A 346 0.55 18.15 21.41
N GLY A 347 1.86 17.95 21.63
CA GLY A 347 2.81 19.03 21.88
C GLY A 347 2.52 19.84 23.15
N ARG A 348 1.98 19.20 24.20
CA ARG A 348 1.67 19.86 25.47
C ARG A 348 2.96 20.34 26.14
N LYS A 349 2.87 21.48 26.84
CA LYS A 349 4.01 22.13 27.51
C LYS A 349 3.76 22.22 29.01
N ALA A 350 4.84 22.22 29.78
CA ALA A 350 4.84 22.53 31.21
C ALA A 350 5.77 23.73 31.47
N LYS A 351 5.61 24.45 32.59
CA LYS A 351 6.31 25.72 32.86
C LYS A 351 7.84 25.66 32.66
N SER A 352 8.48 24.54 32.97
CA SER A 352 9.95 24.35 32.83
C SER A 352 10.38 23.57 31.57
N HIS A 353 9.44 23.03 30.79
CA HIS A 353 9.72 22.17 29.65
C HIS A 353 9.38 22.86 28.32
N LYS A 354 10.34 22.87 27.39
CA LYS A 354 10.16 23.40 26.02
C LYS A 354 10.23 22.24 25.02
N LEU A 355 9.44 22.31 23.95
CA LEU A 355 9.43 21.32 22.86
C LEU A 355 10.78 21.19 22.13
N THR A 356 11.66 22.17 22.28
CA THR A 356 13.02 22.15 21.73
C THR A 356 14.02 21.36 22.58
N HIS A 357 13.60 20.87 23.74
CA HIS A 357 14.46 20.05 24.58
C HIS A 357 14.63 18.66 23.92
N PRO A 358 15.85 18.10 23.91
CA PRO A 358 16.07 16.76 23.41
C PRO A 358 15.32 15.76 24.29
N MET A 359 14.50 14.93 23.66
CA MET A 359 13.74 13.86 24.30
C MET A 359 14.35 12.50 23.95
N GLN A 360 14.45 11.63 24.94
CA GLN A 360 14.72 10.21 24.75
C GLN A 360 13.38 9.48 24.69
N GLU A 361 13.15 8.74 23.62
CA GLU A 361 12.00 7.86 23.45
C GLU A 361 12.31 6.48 24.03
N TYR A 362 11.31 5.88 24.68
CA TYR A 362 11.28 4.46 25.04
C TYR A 362 9.97 3.84 24.52
N CYS A 363 10.11 2.72 23.84
CA CYS A 363 9.01 1.90 23.31
C CYS A 363 8.95 0.49 23.93
N THR A 364 9.85 0.16 24.85
CA THR A 364 9.89 -1.10 25.60
C THR A 364 10.03 -0.83 27.09
N ALA A 365 9.61 -1.77 27.93
CA ALA A 365 9.69 -1.60 29.38
C ALA A 365 11.12 -1.28 29.82
N THR A 366 11.29 -0.10 30.43
CA THR A 366 12.62 0.42 30.82
C THR A 366 13.17 -0.35 32.01
N THR A 367 14.42 -0.79 31.92
CA THR A 367 15.15 -1.39 33.05
C THR A 367 15.93 -0.33 33.84
N SER A 368 16.18 -0.55 35.13
CA SER A 368 16.88 0.41 36.00
C SER A 368 18.26 0.84 35.47
N GLY A 369 18.95 -0.02 34.71
CA GLY A 369 20.24 0.30 34.06
C GLY A 369 20.14 1.30 32.88
N GLU A 370 18.98 1.41 32.23
CA GLU A 370 18.74 2.42 31.19
C GLU A 370 18.53 3.80 31.80
N ASP A 371 17.81 3.88 32.91
CA ASP A 371 17.59 5.12 33.66
C ASP A 371 18.92 5.74 34.15
N VAL A 372 19.89 4.92 34.59
CA VAL A 372 21.22 5.39 35.01
C VAL A 372 22.05 5.90 33.82
N ARG A 373 21.99 5.21 32.67
CA ARG A 373 22.66 5.66 31.43
C ARG A 373 22.12 7.01 30.98
N ASP A 374 20.81 7.21 31.05
CA ASP A 374 20.18 8.46 30.61
C ASP A 374 20.33 9.59 31.60
N PHE A 375 20.41 9.29 32.90
CA PHE A 375 20.89 10.25 33.89
C PHE A 375 22.29 10.75 33.52
N THR A 376 23.21 9.85 33.20
CA THR A 376 24.58 10.20 32.78
C THR A 376 24.59 11.04 31.49
N LYS A 377 23.74 10.71 30.50
CA LYS A 377 23.57 11.50 29.27
C LYS A 377 22.97 12.88 29.54
N MET A 378 21.99 13.00 30.45
CA MET A 378 21.39 14.27 30.85
C MET A 378 22.44 15.22 31.43
N PHE A 379 23.30 14.73 32.33
CA PHE A 379 24.41 15.53 32.86
C PHE A 379 25.35 15.98 31.74
N LYS A 380 25.81 15.05 30.88
CA LYS A 380 26.66 15.40 29.72
C LYS A 380 26.00 16.42 28.78
N ASN A 381 24.69 16.34 28.56
CA ASN A 381 23.93 17.25 27.71
C ASN A 381 23.74 18.64 28.34
N LYS A 382 23.64 18.74 29.67
CA LYS A 382 23.50 20.01 30.40
C LYS A 382 24.75 20.89 30.26
N PHE A 383 25.92 20.28 30.09
CA PHE A 383 27.20 20.98 29.89
C PHE A 383 27.56 21.20 28.40
N ARG A 384 26.74 20.72 27.45
CA ARG A 384 27.01 20.86 26.00
C ARG A 384 26.45 22.15 25.43
N SER A 385 27.27 22.84 24.64
CA SER A 385 26.96 24.17 24.09
C SER A 385 25.83 24.13 23.04
N LYS A 386 25.17 25.28 22.82
CA LYS A 386 24.15 25.43 21.75
C LYS A 386 24.69 25.06 20.35
N ARG A 387 25.99 25.27 20.10
CA ARG A 387 26.64 24.88 18.82
C ARG A 387 26.73 23.37 18.64
N TYR A 388 26.92 22.60 19.71
CA TYR A 388 26.98 21.13 19.64
C TYR A 388 25.66 20.52 19.14
N PHE A 389 24.53 20.97 19.69
CA PHE A 389 23.19 20.50 19.27
C PHE A 389 22.80 20.97 17.87
N LYS A 390 23.38 22.07 17.37
CA LYS A 390 23.20 22.55 15.99
C LYS A 390 23.96 21.70 14.96
N LYS A 391 25.09 21.08 15.37
CA LYS A 391 25.94 20.21 14.53
C LYS A 391 25.53 18.73 14.57
N HIS A 392 24.80 18.32 15.60
CA HIS A 392 24.24 16.96 15.74
C HIS A 392 22.72 17.00 15.96
N PRO A 393 21.93 17.43 14.95
CA PRO A 393 20.48 17.30 15.02
C PRO A 393 20.11 15.82 15.03
N ARG A 394 19.58 15.32 16.15
CA ARG A 394 19.16 13.92 16.34
C ARG A 394 17.64 13.71 16.19
N LEU A 395 16.92 14.70 15.67
CA LEU A 395 15.48 14.79 15.92
C LEU A 395 14.70 14.63 14.61
N GLY A 396 14.48 13.38 14.19
CA GLY A 396 13.55 12.99 13.12
C GLY A 396 12.07 13.19 13.48
N TYR A 397 11.80 13.78 14.64
CA TYR A 397 10.49 14.07 15.18
C TYR A 397 10.21 15.58 15.27
N LEU A 398 10.95 16.44 14.56
CA LEU A 398 10.59 17.85 14.50
C LEU A 398 9.46 18.05 13.48
N PRO A 399 8.53 19.00 13.71
CA PRO A 399 7.51 19.33 12.72
C PRO A 399 8.19 19.76 11.42
N VAL A 400 7.93 19.03 10.33
CA VAL A 400 8.43 19.39 9.00
C VAL A 400 7.71 20.67 8.55
N GLN A 401 8.47 21.70 8.17
CA GLN A 401 7.89 22.84 7.48
C GLN A 401 7.56 22.39 6.06
N THR A 402 6.28 22.33 5.74
CA THR A 402 5.79 22.05 4.38
C THR A 402 6.28 23.16 3.45
N VAL A 403 7.21 22.82 2.55
CA VAL A 403 7.62 23.71 1.45
C VAL A 403 6.72 23.34 0.27
N LEU A 404 6.10 24.34 -0.34
CA LEU A 404 5.28 24.19 -1.55
C LEU A 404 6.15 23.57 -2.67
N GLU A 405 5.76 22.39 -3.17
CA GLU A 405 6.39 21.72 -4.31
C GLU A 405 5.97 22.41 -5.62
N GLY A 406 6.93 22.53 -6.55
CA GLY A 406 6.68 22.81 -7.97
C GLY A 406 6.40 21.53 -8.76
N ASP A 407 6.13 21.68 -10.05
CA ASP A 407 5.56 20.62 -10.90
C ASP A 407 6.44 19.35 -11.02
N PRO A 408 5.83 18.15 -11.05
CA PRO A 408 6.52 16.87 -11.10
C PRO A 408 7.17 16.60 -12.47
N LEU A 409 8.31 15.91 -12.46
CA LEU A 409 8.94 15.34 -13.65
C LEU A 409 8.15 14.10 -14.10
N GLU A 410 7.36 14.23 -15.16
CA GLU A 410 6.66 13.12 -15.81
C GLU A 410 7.62 12.23 -16.61
N SER A 411 7.58 10.91 -16.35
CA SER A 411 7.93 9.90 -17.35
C SER A 411 6.74 9.73 -18.32
N PRO A 412 6.98 9.43 -19.62
CA PRO A 412 5.95 9.56 -20.65
C PRO A 412 4.78 8.61 -20.38
N THR A 413 3.65 9.19 -19.97
CA THR A 413 2.36 8.53 -19.87
C THR A 413 1.57 8.80 -21.15
N PRO A 414 0.75 7.86 -21.63
CA PRO A 414 -0.35 8.20 -22.52
C PRO A 414 -1.41 8.94 -21.68
N SER A 415 -1.49 10.25 -21.92
CA SER A 415 -2.67 11.12 -21.75
C SER A 415 -3.40 11.14 -20.39
N THR A 416 -3.27 12.29 -19.75
CA THR A 416 -4.09 12.92 -18.71
C THR A 416 -5.56 12.47 -18.67
N GLN A 417 -5.93 11.59 -17.72
CA GLN A 417 -7.34 11.20 -17.48
C GLN A 417 -7.81 11.37 -16.02
N HIS A 418 -6.94 11.74 -15.08
CA HIS A 418 -7.30 11.73 -13.66
C HIS A 418 -8.17 12.91 -13.19
N ILE A 419 -8.24 14.01 -13.94
CA ILE A 419 -9.26 15.06 -13.73
C ILE A 419 -10.55 14.71 -14.48
N ALA A 420 -10.44 14.12 -15.66
CA ALA A 420 -11.57 13.78 -16.52
C ALA A 420 -12.39 12.58 -16.00
N SER A 421 -11.81 11.62 -15.26
CA SER A 421 -12.53 10.44 -14.76
C SER A 421 -13.38 10.70 -13.51
N GLN A 422 -12.94 11.60 -12.63
CA GLN A 422 -13.77 12.14 -11.53
C GLN A 422 -14.87 13.06 -12.08
N GLU A 423 -14.57 13.83 -13.14
CA GLU A 423 -15.55 14.64 -13.85
C GLU A 423 -16.57 13.77 -14.61
N MET A 424 -16.15 12.65 -15.19
CA MET A 424 -17.05 11.70 -15.85
C MET A 424 -18.00 11.01 -14.87
N HIS A 425 -17.52 10.58 -13.70
CA HIS A 425 -18.39 10.00 -12.66
C HIS A 425 -19.39 11.03 -12.10
N SER A 426 -18.94 12.25 -11.82
CA SER A 426 -19.84 13.33 -11.37
C SER A 426 -20.81 13.78 -12.46
N ARG A 427 -20.43 13.72 -13.75
CA ARG A 427 -21.34 13.96 -14.88
C ARG A 427 -22.34 12.82 -15.08
N LEU A 428 -21.92 11.56 -14.91
CA LEU A 428 -22.83 10.41 -14.94
C LEU A 428 -23.84 10.50 -13.81
N GLU A 429 -23.42 10.88 -12.61
CA GLU A 429 -24.30 11.14 -11.46
C GLU A 429 -25.26 12.31 -11.74
N LEU A 430 -24.79 13.38 -12.40
CA LEU A 430 -25.65 14.49 -12.82
C LEU A 430 -26.69 14.09 -13.87
N TYR A 431 -26.33 13.23 -14.81
CA TYR A 431 -27.26 12.73 -15.84
C TYR A 431 -28.26 11.72 -15.26
N ALA A 432 -27.81 10.84 -14.36
CA ALA A 432 -28.69 9.92 -13.63
C ALA A 432 -29.72 10.68 -12.80
N ASN A 433 -29.29 11.71 -12.06
CA ASN A 433 -30.21 12.57 -11.29
C ASN A 433 -31.20 13.34 -12.19
N ARG A 434 -30.77 13.82 -13.36
CA ARG A 434 -31.70 14.45 -14.33
C ARG A 434 -32.69 13.46 -14.93
N LEU A 435 -32.27 12.24 -15.22
CA LEU A 435 -33.17 11.19 -15.71
C LEU A 435 -34.22 10.84 -14.66
N ALA A 436 -33.81 10.68 -13.40
CA ALA A 436 -34.73 10.46 -12.28
C ALA A 436 -35.72 11.63 -12.09
N GLU A 437 -35.28 12.89 -12.24
CA GLU A 437 -36.16 14.06 -12.21
C GLU A 437 -37.15 14.10 -13.39
N VAL A 438 -36.74 13.66 -14.58
CA VAL A 438 -37.60 13.61 -15.77
C VAL A 438 -38.63 12.49 -15.65
N GLU A 439 -38.26 11.34 -15.11
CA GLU A 439 -39.18 10.22 -14.82
C GLU A 439 -40.20 10.59 -13.73
N GLN A 440 -39.80 11.33 -12.69
CA GLN A 440 -40.74 11.87 -11.69
C GLN A 440 -41.69 12.92 -12.28
N ARG A 441 -41.24 13.73 -13.25
CA ARG A 441 -42.09 14.71 -13.95
C ARG A 441 -43.05 14.05 -14.94
N GLN A 442 -42.65 12.95 -15.59
CA GLN A 442 -43.56 12.19 -16.47
C GLN A 442 -44.65 11.45 -15.69
N ASN A 443 -44.36 11.00 -14.46
CA ASN A 443 -45.37 10.41 -13.58
C ASN A 443 -46.33 11.43 -12.93
N THR A 444 -46.10 12.74 -13.08
CA THR A 444 -46.99 13.80 -12.57
C THR A 444 -47.82 14.49 -13.65
N SER A 445 -47.73 14.04 -14.91
CA SER A 445 -48.52 14.57 -16.03
C SER A 445 -49.18 13.45 -16.84
N THR A 446 -50.18 12.79 -16.25
CA THR A 446 -51.28 12.19 -17.03
C THR A 446 -52.41 13.21 -17.08
N PRO A 447 -52.76 13.79 -18.25
CA PRO A 447 -53.94 14.63 -18.37
C PRO A 447 -55.19 13.75 -18.31
N ASP A 448 -56.17 14.19 -17.53
CA ASP A 448 -57.51 13.61 -17.45
C ASP A 448 -58.14 13.55 -18.85
N SER A 449 -58.61 12.37 -19.21
CA SER A 449 -59.20 12.02 -20.50
C SER A 449 -60.71 12.31 -20.50
N GLU A 450 -61.14 13.56 -20.35
CA GLU A 450 -62.59 13.89 -20.42
C GLU A 450 -63.02 15.15 -21.22
N ASP A 451 -62.12 15.89 -21.87
CA ASP A 451 -62.49 17.16 -22.55
C ASP A 451 -62.30 17.18 -24.10
N GLU A 452 -62.43 16.04 -24.78
CA GLU A 452 -62.39 15.96 -26.27
C GLU A 452 -63.75 15.69 -26.94
N HIS A 453 -64.86 16.10 -26.33
CA HIS A 453 -66.20 15.99 -26.95
C HIS A 453 -67.06 17.24 -26.84
N HIS A 454 -66.53 18.43 -27.15
CA HIS A 454 -67.36 19.53 -27.64
C HIS A 454 -66.52 20.50 -28.46
N LEU A 455 -66.52 20.35 -29.80
CA LEU A 455 -66.45 21.46 -30.78
C LEU A 455 -66.21 20.94 -32.23
N ILE A 456 -67.10 20.08 -32.77
CA ILE A 456 -67.40 20.06 -34.22
C ILE A 456 -68.90 19.72 -34.41
N ALA A 457 -69.59 20.59 -35.14
CA ALA A 457 -70.92 20.47 -35.76
C ALA A 457 -72.16 20.57 -34.85
N HIS A 458 -73.25 21.29 -35.15
CA HIS A 458 -73.78 21.89 -36.40
C HIS A 458 -73.47 21.22 -37.72
#